data_AF-A0A947B268-F1
#
_entry.id   AF-A0A947B268-F1
#
_cell.length_a   1.000
_cell.length_b   1.000
_cell.length_c   1.000
_cell.angle_alpha   90.00
_cell.angle_beta   90.00
_cell.angle_gamma   90.00
#
_symmetry.space_group_name_H-M   'P 1'
#
loop_
_entity.id
_entity.type
_entity.pdbx_description
1 polymer ?
#
loop_
_entity_poly.entity_id
_entity_poly.type
_entity_poly.pdbx_seq_one_letter_code
_entity_poly.pdbx_strand_id
1 'polypeptide(L)'
;MAGKKLLNCLKKRDLLNSDKADKAELIKFGEYYLQDGHLSDSIDFFEKAQYLEGLSQLKERCSAEGDYFLYHRLAKILEESPSSEEWMHLGNKALDQGKMLFALLAYQQAERPKKVAEVEKLIKLPTKANDTIH
;
A
#
# COMPACT_ATOMS: atom_id res chain seq x y z
N MET A 1 -10.86 -29.66 7.29
CA MET A 1 -10.50 -28.75 6.18
C MET A 1 -9.04 -28.28 6.33
N ALA A 2 -8.05 -29.17 6.14
CA ALA A 2 -6.63 -28.90 6.43
C ALA A 2 -5.70 -28.99 5.20
N GLY A 3 -6.26 -29.19 3.98
CA GLY A 3 -5.48 -29.49 2.78
C GLY A 3 -4.99 -28.28 1.96
N LYS A 4 -5.62 -27.10 2.08
CA LYS A 4 -5.28 -25.94 1.24
C LYS A 4 -4.11 -25.08 1.77
N LYS A 5 -3.84 -25.13 3.08
CA LYS A 5 -2.83 -24.27 3.74
C LYS A 5 -1.40 -24.79 3.58
N LEU A 6 -1.21 -26.11 3.51
CA LEU A 6 0.12 -26.74 3.47
C LEU A 6 0.79 -26.69 2.09
N LEU A 7 -0.01 -26.71 1.01
CA LEU A 7 0.50 -26.57 -0.36
C LEU A 7 1.11 -25.19 -0.64
N ASN A 8 0.78 -24.18 0.17
CA ASN A 8 1.16 -22.79 -0.07
C ASN A 8 2.59 -22.50 0.44
N CYS A 9 3.00 -23.03 1.59
CA CYS A 9 4.31 -22.68 2.16
C CYS A 9 5.50 -23.36 1.45
N LEU A 10 5.37 -24.64 1.08
CA LEU A 10 6.42 -25.38 0.37
C LEU A 10 6.59 -24.88 -1.07
N LYS A 11 5.48 -24.65 -1.80
CA LYS A 11 5.54 -24.02 -3.13
C LYS A 11 6.04 -22.59 -3.07
N LYS A 12 5.63 -21.76 -2.09
CA LYS A 12 6.16 -20.40 -1.90
C LYS A 12 7.68 -20.41 -1.72
N ARG A 13 8.21 -21.33 -0.92
CA ARG A 13 9.66 -21.46 -0.70
C ARG A 13 10.40 -21.88 -1.98
N ASP A 14 9.88 -22.86 -2.70
CA ASP A 14 10.46 -23.34 -3.96
C ASP A 14 10.37 -22.30 -5.07
N LEU A 15 9.26 -21.59 -5.24
CA LEU A 15 9.13 -20.50 -6.21
C LEU A 15 10.03 -19.31 -5.86
N LEU A 16 10.12 -18.91 -4.59
CA LEU A 16 10.95 -17.76 -4.22
C LEU A 16 12.46 -18.05 -4.35
N ASN A 17 12.89 -19.30 -4.14
CA ASN A 17 14.30 -19.74 -4.28
C ASN A 17 14.66 -20.20 -5.69
N SER A 18 13.69 -20.56 -6.52
CA SER A 18 13.96 -20.95 -7.90
C SER A 18 14.02 -19.71 -8.79
N ASP A 19 15.18 -19.46 -9.38
CA ASP A 19 15.40 -18.39 -10.37
C ASP A 19 14.51 -18.54 -11.63
N LYS A 20 13.88 -19.73 -11.80
CA LYS A 20 12.93 -20.07 -12.87
C LYS A 20 11.46 -20.10 -12.41
N ALA A 21 11.09 -19.32 -11.40
CA ALA A 21 9.69 -19.20 -11.00
C ALA A 21 8.81 -18.77 -12.19
N ASP A 22 7.76 -19.54 -12.47
CA ASP A 22 6.85 -19.23 -13.57
C ASP A 22 6.09 -17.94 -13.26
N LYS A 23 6.17 -16.94 -14.15
CA LYS A 23 5.52 -15.63 -13.95
C LYS A 23 4.02 -15.78 -13.69
N ALA A 24 3.38 -16.75 -14.33
CA ALA A 24 1.95 -17.00 -14.14
C ALA A 24 1.61 -17.52 -12.74
N GLU A 25 2.51 -18.29 -12.09
CA GLU A 25 2.31 -18.70 -10.70
C GLU A 25 2.53 -17.53 -9.73
N LEU A 26 3.57 -16.71 -9.95
CA LEU A 26 3.80 -15.51 -9.13
C LEU A 26 2.60 -14.55 -9.16
N ILE A 27 2.01 -14.33 -10.34
CA ILE A 27 0.80 -13.50 -10.48
C ILE A 27 -0.35 -14.11 -9.68
N LYS A 28 -0.62 -15.41 -9.81
CA LYS A 28 -1.68 -16.08 -9.03
C LYS A 28 -1.49 -15.94 -7.52
N PHE A 29 -0.25 -16.02 -7.04
CA PHE A 29 0.04 -15.80 -5.62
C PHE A 29 -0.18 -14.34 -5.22
N GLY A 30 0.29 -13.38 -6.01
CA GLY A 30 0.02 -11.96 -5.75
C GLY A 30 -1.48 -11.67 -5.69
N GLU A 31 -2.27 -12.16 -6.65
CA GLU A 31 -3.73 -12.02 -6.64
C GLU A 31 -4.39 -12.64 -5.40
N TYR A 32 -3.88 -13.79 -4.93
CA TYR A 32 -4.36 -14.42 -3.70
C TYR A 32 -4.10 -13.54 -2.47
N TYR A 33 -2.89 -13.01 -2.32
CA TYR A 33 -2.56 -12.11 -1.21
C TYR A 33 -3.33 -10.79 -1.31
N LEU A 34 -3.56 -10.29 -2.52
CA LEU A 34 -4.43 -9.13 -2.77
C LEU A 34 -5.87 -9.37 -2.29
N GLN A 35 -6.44 -10.54 -2.58
CA GLN A 35 -7.77 -10.91 -2.08
C GLN A 35 -7.83 -11.07 -0.56
N ASP A 36 -6.72 -11.50 0.06
CA ASP A 36 -6.60 -11.67 1.51
C ASP A 36 -6.33 -10.34 2.24
N GLY A 37 -6.13 -9.23 1.50
CA GLY A 37 -5.82 -7.89 2.06
C GLY A 37 -4.33 -7.65 2.33
N HIS A 38 -3.47 -8.59 1.95
CA HIS A 38 -2.02 -8.52 2.09
C HIS A 38 -1.37 -7.80 0.90
N LEU A 39 -1.61 -6.50 0.78
CA LEU A 39 -1.11 -5.68 -0.33
C LEU A 39 0.42 -5.72 -0.45
N SER A 40 1.14 -5.61 0.68
CA SER A 40 2.61 -5.62 0.69
C SER A 40 3.17 -6.88 0.04
N ASP A 41 2.72 -8.06 0.49
CA ASP A 41 3.13 -9.35 -0.08
C ASP A 41 2.77 -9.41 -1.58
N SER A 42 1.58 -8.93 -1.98
CA SER A 42 1.17 -8.92 -3.37
C SER A 42 2.11 -8.09 -4.27
N ILE A 43 2.60 -6.95 -3.79
CA ILE A 43 3.57 -6.12 -4.53
C ILE A 43 4.86 -6.89 -4.76
N ASP A 44 5.41 -7.54 -3.73
CA ASP A 44 6.64 -8.31 -3.84
C ASP A 44 6.52 -9.44 -4.88
N PHE A 45 5.35 -10.10 -4.97
CA PHE A 45 5.10 -11.12 -5.98
C PHE A 45 4.97 -10.54 -7.40
N PHE A 46 4.23 -9.44 -7.57
CA PHE A 46 4.04 -8.80 -8.88
C PHE A 46 5.32 -8.14 -9.39
N GLU A 47 6.10 -7.53 -8.51
CA GLU A 47 7.43 -6.98 -8.82
C GLU A 47 8.35 -8.08 -9.34
N LYS A 48 8.41 -9.22 -8.64
CA LYS A 48 9.20 -10.38 -9.06
C LYS A 48 8.69 -11.00 -10.36
N ALA A 49 7.37 -10.99 -10.59
CA ALA A 49 6.77 -11.43 -11.84
C ALA A 49 6.95 -10.43 -13.00
N GLN A 50 7.38 -9.20 -12.71
CA GLN A 50 7.34 -8.05 -13.62
C GLN A 50 5.94 -7.82 -14.22
N TYR A 51 4.90 -8.04 -13.42
CA TYR A 51 3.51 -7.91 -13.84
C TYR A 51 3.02 -6.46 -13.68
N LEU A 52 3.36 -5.64 -14.67
CA LEU A 52 3.05 -4.20 -14.68
C LEU A 52 1.54 -3.91 -14.53
N GLU A 53 0.69 -4.72 -15.15
CA GLU A 53 -0.76 -4.55 -15.08
C GLU A 53 -1.30 -4.74 -13.65
N GLY A 54 -0.80 -5.75 -12.92
CA GLY A 54 -1.15 -5.96 -11.51
C GLY A 54 -0.60 -4.87 -10.59
N LEU A 55 0.62 -4.39 -10.86
CA LEU A 55 1.21 -3.25 -10.14
C LEU A 55 0.40 -1.97 -10.34
N SER A 56 -0.10 -1.73 -11.55
CA SER A 56 -0.97 -0.58 -11.87
C SER A 56 -2.31 -0.68 -11.13
N GLN A 57 -2.96 -1.85 -11.10
CA GLN A 57 -4.18 -2.07 -10.32
C GLN A 57 -3.95 -1.89 -8.81
N LEU A 58 -2.82 -2.38 -8.28
CA LEU A 58 -2.46 -2.17 -6.88
C LEU A 58 -2.24 -0.68 -6.58
N LYS A 59 -1.66 0.08 -7.52
CA LYS A 59 -1.43 1.50 -7.35
C LYS A 59 -2.76 2.25 -7.22
N GLU A 60 -3.74 1.93 -8.06
CA GLU A 60 -5.10 2.50 -7.95
C GLU A 60 -5.77 2.15 -6.62
N ARG A 61 -5.63 0.89 -6.16
CA ARG A 61 -6.12 0.46 -4.85
C ARG A 61 -5.45 1.24 -3.71
N CYS A 62 -4.13 1.36 -3.72
CA CYS A 62 -3.38 2.10 -2.70
C CYS A 62 -3.77 3.58 -2.70
N SER A 63 -4.06 4.15 -3.88
CA SER A 63 -4.58 5.51 -4.02
C SER A 63 -5.96 5.65 -3.35
N ALA A 64 -6.87 4.70 -3.60
CA ALA A 64 -8.19 4.68 -3.00
C ALA A 64 -8.16 4.46 -1.48
N GLU A 65 -7.23 3.64 -0.99
CA GLU A 65 -7.03 3.37 0.44
C GLU A 65 -6.16 4.42 1.16
N GLY A 66 -5.60 5.39 0.44
CA GLY A 66 -4.73 6.40 1.02
C GLY A 66 -3.45 5.83 1.63
N ASP A 67 -2.94 4.71 1.11
CA ASP A 67 -1.70 4.12 1.64
C ASP A 67 -0.46 4.74 0.96
N TYR A 68 0.10 5.75 1.62
CA TYR A 68 1.28 6.46 1.14
C TYR A 68 2.49 5.56 0.88
N PHE A 69 2.78 4.62 1.78
CA PHE A 69 4.00 3.83 1.68
C PHE A 69 3.94 2.86 0.51
N LEU A 70 2.81 2.16 0.36
CA LEU A 70 2.61 1.22 -0.75
C LEU A 70 2.54 1.94 -2.08
N TYR A 71 1.82 3.08 -2.15
CA TYR A 71 1.73 3.89 -3.35
C TYR A 71 3.11 4.42 -3.80
N HIS A 72 3.89 4.95 -2.86
CA HIS A 72 5.24 5.44 -3.14
C HIS A 72 6.19 4.32 -3.57
N ARG A 73 6.08 3.13 -2.97
CA ARG A 73 6.85 1.95 -3.38
C ARG A 73 6.49 1.53 -4.81
N LEU A 74 5.19 1.44 -5.11
CA LEU A 74 4.69 1.09 -6.45
C LEU A 74 5.14 2.09 -7.51
N ALA A 75 5.06 3.39 -7.22
CA ALA A 75 5.55 4.44 -8.12
C ALA A 75 7.03 4.25 -8.46
N LYS A 76 7.88 3.91 -7.47
CA LYS A 76 9.29 3.61 -7.70
C LYS A 76 9.52 2.37 -8.55
N ILE A 77 8.75 1.29 -8.31
CA ILE A 77 8.86 0.04 -9.07
C ILE A 77 8.45 0.26 -10.53
N LEU A 78 7.39 1.05 -10.74
CA LEU A 78 6.89 1.41 -12.07
C LEU A 78 7.72 2.51 -12.74
N GLU A 79 8.75 3.03 -12.05
CA GLU A 79 9.54 4.19 -12.47
C GLU A 79 8.67 5.42 -12.81
N GLU A 80 7.49 5.50 -12.21
CA GLU A 80 6.53 6.58 -12.38
C GLU A 80 6.75 7.66 -11.32
N SER A 81 6.59 8.92 -11.74
CA SER A 81 6.64 10.07 -10.84
C SER A 81 5.23 10.62 -10.65
N PRO A 82 4.58 10.36 -9.51
CA PRO A 82 3.25 10.89 -9.25
C PRO A 82 3.34 12.41 -9.13
N SER A 83 2.41 13.10 -9.79
CA SER A 83 2.33 14.56 -9.73
C SER A 83 1.85 15.03 -8.36
N SER A 84 2.07 16.31 -8.03
CA SER A 84 1.64 16.89 -6.76
C SER A 84 0.12 16.76 -6.52
N GLU A 85 -0.68 16.69 -7.60
CA GLU A 85 -2.13 16.46 -7.51
C GLU A 85 -2.48 15.04 -7.04
N GLU A 86 -1.75 14.03 -7.53
CA GLU A 86 -1.91 12.63 -7.12
C GLU A 86 -1.58 12.46 -5.63
N TRP A 87 -0.47 13.06 -5.19
CA TRP A 87 -0.09 13.10 -3.77
C TRP A 87 -1.15 13.80 -2.92
N MET A 88 -1.76 14.87 -3.44
CA MET A 88 -2.85 15.54 -2.74
C MET A 88 -4.10 14.65 -2.63
N HIS A 89 -4.44 13.91 -3.70
CA HIS A 89 -5.57 12.98 -3.68
C HIS A 89 -5.36 11.86 -2.67
N LEU A 90 -4.17 11.24 -2.71
CA LEU A 90 -3.75 10.21 -1.76
C LEU A 90 -3.81 10.71 -0.32
N GLY A 91 -3.32 11.93 -0.07
CA GLY A 91 -3.37 12.54 1.25
C GLY A 91 -4.79 12.82 1.74
N ASN A 92 -5.70 13.26 0.86
CA ASN A 92 -7.10 13.44 1.21
C ASN A 92 -7.76 12.11 1.58
N LYS A 93 -7.51 11.04 0.81
CA LYS A 93 -8.03 9.69 1.08
C LYS A 93 -7.50 9.14 2.39
N ALA A 94 -6.21 9.30 2.65
CA ALA A 94 -5.59 8.92 3.91
C ALA A 94 -6.24 9.66 5.09
N LEU A 95 -6.46 10.96 4.96
CA LEU A 95 -7.07 11.77 6.00
C LEU A 95 -8.52 11.34 6.29
N ASP A 96 -9.30 11.07 5.24
CA ASP A 96 -10.68 10.56 5.32
C ASP A 96 -10.75 9.21 6.07
N GLN A 97 -9.75 8.36 5.86
CA GLN A 97 -9.60 7.09 6.60
C GLN A 97 -9.01 7.25 8.02
N GLY A 98 -8.74 8.48 8.48
CA GLY A 98 -8.12 8.75 9.79
C GLY A 98 -6.61 8.45 9.84
N LYS A 99 -5.97 8.14 8.71
CA LYS A 99 -4.54 7.87 8.55
C LYS A 99 -3.74 9.17 8.46
N MET A 100 -3.77 9.97 9.52
CA MET A 100 -3.21 11.34 9.52
C MET A 100 -1.71 11.40 9.17
N LEU A 101 -0.89 10.44 9.63
CA LEU A 101 0.55 10.38 9.30
C LEU A 101 0.79 10.16 7.80
N PHE A 102 -0.01 9.31 7.15
CA PHE A 102 0.09 9.05 5.73
C PHE A 102 -0.35 10.28 4.92
N ALA A 103 -1.42 10.94 5.36
CA ALA A 103 -1.87 12.21 4.78
C ALA A 103 -0.81 13.30 4.84
N LEU A 104 -0.15 13.42 6.00
CA LEU A 104 0.92 14.38 6.23
C LEU A 104 2.07 14.18 5.25
N LEU A 105 2.58 12.95 5.13
CA LEU A 105 3.67 12.60 4.22
C LEU A 105 3.29 12.88 2.76
N ALA A 106 2.07 12.53 2.37
CA ALA A 106 1.57 12.80 1.02
C ALA A 106 1.50 14.32 0.74
N TYR A 107 1.05 15.14 1.68
CA TYR A 107 1.02 16.60 1.52
C TYR A 107 2.40 17.25 1.51
N GLN A 108 3.37 16.68 2.23
CA GLN A 108 4.78 17.10 2.13
C GLN A 108 5.31 16.84 0.73
N GLN A 109 5.03 15.66 0.17
CA GLN A 109 5.43 15.30 -1.19
C GLN A 109 4.70 16.11 -2.27
N ALA A 110 3.48 16.54 -1.99
CA ALA A 110 2.74 17.48 -2.83
C ALA A 110 3.23 18.94 -2.73
N GLU A 111 4.23 19.23 -1.89
CA GLU A 111 4.71 20.59 -1.59
C GLU A 111 3.56 21.52 -1.14
N ARG A 112 2.66 21.01 -0.29
CA ARG A 112 1.50 21.75 0.24
C ARG A 112 1.67 22.05 1.74
N PRO A 113 2.55 23.00 2.11
CA PRO A 113 2.85 23.29 3.51
C PRO A 113 1.62 23.74 4.32
N LYS A 114 0.64 24.38 3.67
CA LYS A 114 -0.63 24.77 4.32
C LYS A 114 -1.42 23.55 4.84
N LYS A 115 -1.55 22.50 4.01
CA LYS A 115 -2.25 21.26 4.41
C LYS A 115 -1.44 20.44 5.41
N VAL A 116 -0.11 20.40 5.23
CA VAL A 116 0.82 19.77 6.18
C VAL A 116 0.60 20.36 7.57
N ALA A 117 0.65 21.69 7.71
CA ALA A 117 0.45 22.35 8.99
C ALA A 117 -0.95 22.13 9.59
N GLU A 118 -1.98 22.00 8.76
CA GLU A 118 -3.35 21.69 9.20
C GLU A 118 -3.43 20.27 9.78
N VAL A 119 -2.91 19.27 9.06
CA VAL A 119 -2.86 17.88 9.55
C VAL A 119 -1.95 17.74 10.75
N GLU A 120 -0.78 18.39 10.78
CA GLU A 120 0.09 18.37 11.96
C GLU A 120 -0.60 18.94 13.20
N LYS A 121 -1.42 20.00 13.04
CA LYS A 121 -2.23 20.52 14.15
C LYS A 121 -3.25 19.49 14.60
N LEU A 122 -3.92 18.81 13.67
CA LEU A 122 -4.86 17.72 14.00
C LEU A 122 -4.18 16.55 14.72
N ILE A 123 -2.95 16.19 14.32
CA ILE A 123 -2.14 15.15 15.00
C ILE A 123 -1.68 15.62 16.38
N LYS A 124 -1.24 16.88 16.51
CA LYS A 124 -0.76 17.45 17.78
C LYS A 124 -1.87 17.78 18.76
N LEU A 125 -3.10 17.96 18.30
CA LEU A 125 -4.26 18.02 19.16
C LEU A 125 -4.44 16.62 19.76
N PRO A 126 -4.11 16.39 21.05
CA PRO A 126 -4.47 15.13 21.67
C PRO A 126 -5.99 15.05 21.56
N THR A 127 -6.50 13.98 20.96
CA THR A 127 -7.91 13.63 21.03
C THR A 127 -8.25 13.58 22.52
N LYS A 128 -8.85 14.65 23.06
CA LYS A 128 -9.52 14.63 24.35
C LYS A 128 -10.78 13.79 24.17
N ALA A 129 -10.59 12.48 24.14
CA ALA A 129 -11.61 11.45 24.27
C ALA A 129 -10.82 10.21 24.72
N ASN A 130 -10.77 9.81 25.99
CA ASN A 130 -11.78 9.93 27.02
C ASN A 130 -11.07 9.83 28.39
N ASP A 131 -11.09 10.91 29.16
CA ASP A 131 -10.92 10.86 30.61
C ASP A 131 -12.33 11.06 31.19
N THR A 132 -12.74 10.23 32.15
CA THR A 132 -14.07 10.16 32.82
C THR A 132 -15.12 9.34 32.06
N ILE A 133 -15.68 8.23 32.58
CA ILE A 133 -16.59 8.15 33.74
C ILE A 133 -16.37 6.90 34.61
N HIS A 134 -16.31 7.17 35.92
CA HIS A 134 -16.57 6.39 37.15
C HIS A 134 -16.82 4.88 37.11
#